data_AF-T1CKN4-F1
#
_entry.id   AF-T1CKN4-F1
#
_cell.length_a   1.000
_cell.length_b   1.000
_cell.length_c   1.000
_cell.angle_alpha   90.00
_cell.angle_beta   90.00
_cell.angle_gamma   90.00
#
_symmetry.space_group_name_H-M   'P 1'
#
loop_
_entity.id
_entity.type
_entity.pdbx_description
1 polymer ?
#
loop_
_entity_poly.entity_id
_entity_poly.type
_entity_poly.pdbx_seq_one_letter_code
_entity_poly.pdbx_strand_id
1 'polypeptide(L)'
;RTEAEKQIREMIPPEAEISQLFFEPETGEVTIEAGNPGAAIGRGGAVLNDLKRRIGWVPTVVRTPPIPSKTVEEVRIHLRNSFDDRRSFLKKVGIRIARDPLPE
;
A
#
# COMPACT_ATOMS: atom_id res chain seq x y z
N ARG A 1 0.49 -12.45 -1.33
CA ARG A 1 1.14 -11.41 -2.15
C ARG A 1 1.00 -11.75 -3.63
N THR A 2 1.59 -12.84 -4.11
CA THR A 2 1.56 -13.26 -5.53
C THR A 2 0.14 -13.42 -6.09
N GLU A 3 -0.77 -14.01 -5.32
CA GLU A 3 -2.17 -14.17 -5.72
C GLU A 3 -2.91 -12.82 -5.80
N ALA A 4 -2.70 -11.94 -4.82
CA ALA A 4 -3.29 -10.60 -4.82
C ALA A 4 -2.76 -9.76 -5.99
N GLU A 5 -1.46 -9.82 -6.28
CA GLU A 5 -0.87 -9.14 -7.44
C GLU A 5 -1.49 -9.61 -8.75
N LYS A 6 -1.67 -10.92 -8.92
CA LYS A 6 -2.33 -11.48 -10.11
C LYS A 6 -3.75 -10.95 -10.26
N GLN A 7 -4.55 -11.01 -9.20
CA GLN A 7 -5.92 -10.49 -9.22
C GLN A 7 -6.00 -8.99 -9.48
N ILE A 8 -5.06 -8.20 -8.95
CA ILE A 8 -4.97 -6.76 -9.22
C ILE A 8 -4.74 -6.52 -10.71
N ARG A 9 -3.78 -7.21 -11.33
CA ARG A 9 -3.45 -7.06 -12.75
C ARG A 9 -4.55 -7.57 -13.69
N GLU A 10 -5.35 -8.55 -13.26
CA GLU A 10 -6.47 -9.08 -14.03
C GLU A 10 -7.72 -8.19 -13.96
N MET A 11 -7.99 -7.59 -12.80
CA MET A 11 -9.19 -6.77 -12.59
C MET A 11 -9.04 -5.32 -13.06
N ILE A 12 -7.85 -4.76 -12.92
CA ILE A 12 -7.61 -3.37 -13.31
C ILE A 12 -7.43 -3.31 -14.83
N PRO A 13 -8.12 -2.40 -15.51
CA PRO A 13 -8.00 -2.26 -16.94
C PRO A 13 -6.56 -1.92 -17.39
N PRO A 14 -6.09 -2.43 -18.54
CA PRO A 14 -4.76 -2.10 -19.05
C PRO A 14 -4.56 -0.60 -19.31
N GLU A 15 -5.63 0.15 -19.61
CA GLU A 15 -5.60 1.61 -19.77
C GLU A 15 -5.28 2.38 -18.48
N ALA A 16 -5.28 1.72 -17.32
CA ALA A 16 -4.80 2.32 -16.08
C ALA A 16 -3.27 2.46 -16.04
N GLU A 17 -2.54 1.68 -16.86
CA GLU A 17 -1.08 1.68 -16.93
C GLU A 17 -0.43 1.49 -15.55
N ILE A 18 -0.65 0.32 -14.93
CA ILE A 18 -0.04 0.00 -13.64
C ILE A 18 1.49 -0.05 -13.82
N SER A 19 2.20 0.83 -13.13
CA SER A 19 3.66 0.85 -13.11
C SER A 19 4.21 -0.07 -12.03
N GLN A 20 3.75 0.09 -10.78
CA GLN A 20 4.26 -0.64 -9.62
C GLN A 20 3.16 -0.94 -8.59
N LEU A 21 3.36 -2.02 -7.84
CA LEU A 21 2.52 -2.43 -6.72
C LEU A 21 3.38 -2.51 -5.46
N PHE A 22 2.97 -1.79 -4.42
CA PHE A 22 3.66 -1.78 -3.13
C PHE A 22 2.76 -2.36 -2.06
N PHE A 23 3.14 -3.52 -1.53
CA PHE A 23 2.43 -4.18 -0.44
C PHE A 23 3.03 -3.80 0.91
N GLU A 24 2.20 -3.25 1.80
CA GLU A 24 2.56 -2.93 3.18
C GLU A 24 1.89 -3.94 4.14
N PRO A 25 2.59 -5.03 4.51
CA PRO A 25 2.03 -6.09 5.36
C PRO A 25 1.68 -5.62 6.77
N GLU A 26 2.23 -4.49 7.23
CA GLU A 26 1.95 -3.94 8.57
C GLU A 26 0.52 -3.40 8.68
N THR A 27 0.05 -2.71 7.64
CA THR A 27 -1.29 -2.10 7.59
C THR A 27 -2.29 -2.94 6.80
N GLY A 28 -1.82 -3.93 6.02
CA GLY A 28 -2.66 -4.69 5.10
C GLY A 28 -3.06 -3.86 3.88
N GLU A 29 -2.27 -2.84 3.54
CA GLU A 29 -2.51 -1.94 2.41
C GLU A 29 -1.69 -2.35 1.19
N VAL A 30 -2.24 -2.07 0.01
CA VAL A 30 -1.52 -2.18 -1.26
C VAL A 30 -1.64 -0.86 -2.02
N THR A 31 -0.51 -0.20 -2.25
CA THR A 31 -0.44 1.00 -3.08
C THR A 31 -0.22 0.61 -4.53
N ILE A 32 -1.10 1.08 -5.41
CA ILE A 32 -1.11 0.83 -6.84
C ILE A 32 -0.68 2.13 -7.53
N GLU A 33 0.54 2.15 -8.07
CA GLU A 33 0.99 3.24 -8.93
C GLU A 33 0.46 3.01 -10.36
N ALA A 34 -0.30 3.99 -10.85
CA ALA A 34 -0.98 3.91 -12.14
C ALA A 34 -0.77 5.22 -12.92
N GLY A 35 -0.51 5.12 -14.23
CA GLY A 35 -0.45 6.27 -15.13
C GLY A 35 -1.79 7.02 -15.17
N ASN A 36 -2.89 6.25 -15.18
CA ASN A 36 -4.26 6.77 -15.11
C ASN A 36 -5.01 6.23 -13.87
N PRO A 37 -4.93 6.91 -12.72
CA PRO A 37 -5.63 6.53 -11.50
C PRO A 37 -7.15 6.40 -11.66
N GLY A 38 -7.77 7.22 -12.52
CA GLY A 38 -9.22 7.20 -12.73
C GLY A 38 -9.70 5.88 -13.32
N ALA A 39 -8.93 5.31 -14.26
CA ALA A 39 -9.20 4.00 -14.83
C ALA A 39 -9.02 2.87 -13.81
N ALA A 40 -7.99 2.94 -12.95
CA ALA A 40 -7.77 1.96 -11.88
C ALA A 40 -8.86 1.97 -10.80
N ILE A 41 -9.40 3.15 -10.47
CA ILE A 41 -10.46 3.30 -9.47
C ILE A 41 -11.82 2.84 -10.04
N GLY A 42 -12.06 3.11 -11.33
CA GLY A 42 -13.33 2.88 -12.00
C GLY A 42 -14.41 3.90 -11.62
N ARG A 43 -15.54 3.90 -12.34
CA ARG A 43 -16.64 4.85 -12.08
C ARG A 43 -17.17 4.66 -10.65
N GLY A 44 -17.16 5.74 -9.87
CA GLY A 44 -17.61 5.73 -8.48
C GLY A 44 -16.84 4.77 -7.56
N GLY A 45 -15.63 4.34 -7.94
CA GLY A 45 -14.82 3.40 -7.16
C GLY A 45 -15.23 1.93 -7.30
N ALA A 46 -16.04 1.57 -8.30
CA ALA A 46 -16.54 0.21 -8.46
C ALA A 46 -15.40 -0.84 -8.56
N VAL A 47 -14.37 -0.57 -9.39
CA VAL A 47 -13.23 -1.49 -9.57
C VAL A 47 -12.46 -1.63 -8.27
N LEU A 48 -12.15 -0.50 -7.62
CA LEU A 48 -11.41 -0.49 -6.35
C LEU A 48 -12.15 -1.24 -5.23
N ASN A 49 -13.47 -1.04 -5.14
CA ASN A 49 -14.32 -1.71 -4.15
C ASN A 49 -14.43 -3.20 -4.41
N ASP A 50 -14.55 -3.62 -5.67
CA ASP A 50 -14.61 -5.03 -6.04
C ASP A 50 -13.29 -5.73 -5.76
N LEU A 51 -12.18 -5.05 -6.07
CA LEU A 51 -10.83 -5.50 -5.78
C LEU A 51 -10.65 -5.70 -4.27
N LYS A 52 -11.00 -4.70 -3.46
CA LYS A 52 -10.93 -4.75 -1.98
C LYS A 52 -11.65 -5.97 -1.40
N ARG A 53 -12.81 -6.35 -1.95
CA ARG A 53 -13.57 -7.52 -1.49
C ARG A 53 -12.91 -8.86 -1.82
N ARG A 54 -12.08 -8.92 -2.86
CA ARG A 54 -11.46 -10.16 -3.35
C ARG A 54 -10.07 -10.42 -2.77
N ILE A 55 -9.24 -9.37 -2.69
CA ILE A 55 -7.81 -9.56 -2.37
C ILE A 55 -7.52 -9.56 -0.85
N GLY A 56 -8.42 -9.04 -0.02
CA GLY A 56 -8.22 -8.92 1.44
C GLY A 56 -7.17 -7.88 1.85
N TRP A 57 -6.68 -7.10 0.90
CA TRP A 57 -5.86 -5.91 1.10
C TRP A 57 -6.72 -4.66 0.93
N VAL A 58 -6.31 -3.56 1.55
CA VAL A 58 -6.89 -2.23 1.31
C VAL A 58 -6.13 -1.59 0.15
N PRO A 59 -6.72 -1.54 -1.07
CA PRO A 59 -6.06 -0.91 -2.20
C PRO A 59 -6.12 0.61 -2.11
N THR A 60 -4.99 1.27 -2.32
CA THR A 60 -4.87 2.72 -2.53
C THR A 60 -4.27 2.95 -3.91
N VAL A 61 -4.79 3.91 -4.65
CA VAL A 61 -4.29 4.23 -6.00
C VAL A 61 -3.61 5.58 -5.96
N VAL A 62 -2.40 5.64 -6.49
CA VAL A 62 -1.62 6.87 -6.63
C VAL A 62 -1.15 7.01 -8.07
N ARG A 63 -0.96 8.26 -8.52
CA ARG A 63 -0.45 8.52 -9.86
C ARG A 63 1.02 8.13 -9.93
N THR A 64 1.43 7.47 -11.01
CA THR A 64 2.84 7.22 -11.31
C THR A 64 3.60 8.55 -11.34
N PRO A 65 4.68 8.71 -10.56
CA PRO A 65 5.50 9.91 -10.59
C PRO A 65 6.06 10.14 -12.00
N PRO A 66 6.06 11.39 -12.53
CA PRO A 66 6.61 11.67 -13.85
C PRO A 66 8.11 11.34 -13.98
N ILE A 67 8.84 11.43 -12.87
CA ILE A 67 10.26 11.08 -12.78
C ILE A 67 10.42 10.09 -11.63
N PRO A 68 10.96 8.88 -11.87
CA PRO A 68 11.21 7.93 -10.80
C PRO A 68 12.35 8.44 -9.92
N SER A 69 12.13 8.47 -8.61
CA SER A 69 13.16 8.83 -7.64
C SER A 69 13.78 7.58 -7.04
N LYS A 70 15.08 7.38 -7.33
CA LYS A 70 15.87 6.27 -6.77
C LYS A 70 15.85 6.29 -5.24
N THR A 71 15.96 7.47 -4.63
CA THR A 71 15.93 7.61 -3.16
C THR A 71 14.59 7.18 -2.57
N VAL A 72 13.47 7.54 -3.21
CA VAL A 72 12.13 7.13 -2.75
C VAL A 72 11.97 5.61 -2.85
N GLU A 73 12.44 5.01 -3.95
CA GLU A 73 12.45 3.57 -4.15
C GLU A 73 13.28 2.86 -3.08
N GLU A 74 14.53 3.30 -2.86
CA GLU A 74 15.42 2.72 -1.85
C GLU A 74 14.85 2.81 -0.44
N VAL A 75 14.26 3.95 -0.06
CA VAL A 75 13.58 4.11 1.24
C VAL A 75 12.41 3.13 1.36
N ARG A 76 11.59 2.97 0.31
CA ARG A 76 10.46 2.02 0.32
C ARG A 76 10.91 0.56 0.39
N ILE A 77 12.04 0.22 -0.26
CA ILE A 77 12.64 -1.12 -0.17
C ILE A 77 13.19 -1.35 1.23
N HIS A 78 13.89 -0.37 1.80
CA HIS A 78 14.41 -0.44 3.15
C HIS A 78 13.29 -0.65 4.18
N LEU A 79 12.22 0.15 4.12
CA LEU A 79 11.05 0.00 5.00
C LEU A 79 10.41 -1.39 4.89
N ARG A 80 10.42 -2.01 3.70
CA ARG A 80 9.94 -3.39 3.49
C ARG A 80 10.86 -4.43 4.10
N ASN A 81 12.17 -4.25 3.98
CA ASN A 81 13.17 -5.18 4.49
C ASN A 81 13.28 -5.13 6.02
N SER A 82 13.03 -3.95 6.62
CA SER A 82 13.08 -3.74 8.07
C SER A 82 11.75 -4.02 8.79
N PHE A 83 10.89 -4.87 8.20
CA PHE A 83 9.55 -5.15 8.71
C PHE A 83 9.53 -5.61 10.17
N ASP A 84 10.33 -6.62 10.52
CA ASP A 84 10.31 -7.18 11.89
C ASP A 84 10.79 -6.15 12.93
N ASP A 85 11.83 -5.39 12.59
CA ASP A 85 12.37 -4.33 13.44
C ASP A 85 11.39 -3.18 13.63
N ARG A 86 10.77 -2.71 12.53
CA ARG A 86 9.78 -1.63 12.54
C ARG A 86 8.55 -2.03 13.34
N ARG A 87 8.05 -3.26 13.17
CA ARG A 87 6.93 -3.79 13.96
C ARG A 87 7.23 -3.81 15.46
N SER A 88 8.42 -4.28 15.85
CA SER A 88 8.87 -4.29 17.24
C SER A 88 8.97 -2.86 17.81
N PHE A 89 9.53 -1.94 17.02
CA PHE A 89 9.62 -0.52 17.36
C PHE A 89 8.23 0.10 17.58
N LEU A 90 7.32 -0.03 16.62
CA LEU A 90 5.97 0.55 16.71
C LEU A 90 5.19 0.00 17.91
N LYS A 91 5.34 -1.29 18.23
CA LYS A 91 4.72 -1.88 19.42
C LYS A 91 5.24 -1.25 20.71
N LYS A 92 6.56 -1.07 20.83
CA LYS A 92 7.18 -0.41 22.00
C LYS A 92 6.71 1.04 22.15
N VAL A 93 6.67 1.78 21.04
CA VAL A 93 6.20 3.17 21.02
C VAL A 93 4.74 3.25 21.42
N GLY A 94 3.88 2.39 20.85
CA GLY A 94 2.45 2.35 21.16
C GLY A 94 2.18 2.10 22.65
N ILE A 95 2.85 1.11 23.26
CA ILE A 95 2.73 0.83 24.69
C ILE A 95 3.19 2.03 25.54
N ARG A 96 4.27 2.71 25.13
CA ARG A 96 4.80 3.87 25.85
C ARG A 96 3.86 5.08 25.77
N ILE A 97 3.16 5.26 24.64
CA ILE A 97 2.18 6.33 24.46
C ILE A 97 0.91 6.03 25.28
N ALA A 98 0.44 4.79 25.26
CA ALA A 98 -0.78 4.35 25.95
C ALA A 98 -0.58 4.02 27.44
N ARG A 99 0.53 4.43 28.05
CA ARG A 99 0.77 4.26 29.49
C ARG A 99 -0.09 5.23 30.30
N ASP A 100 -0.32 4.89 31.56
CA ASP A 100 -0.98 5.80 32.49
C ASP A 100 -0.20 7.12 32.61
N PRO A 101 -0.91 8.26 32.75
CA PRO A 101 -0.26 9.54 32.98
C PRO A 101 0.59 9.49 34.25
N LEU A 102 1.67 10.25 34.27
CA LEU A 102 2.49 10.35 35.46
C LEU A 102 1.63 10.94 36.59
N PRO A 103 1.70 10.39 37.82
CA PRO A 103 1.04 11.01 38.96
C PRO A 103 1.56 12.43 39.14
N GLU A 104 0.68 13.33 39.59
CA GLU A 104 1.04 14.71 39.93
C GLU A 104 2.10 14.79 41.03
#